data_AF-A0A965HF91-F1
#
_entry.id   AF-A0A965HF91-F1
#
_cell.length_a   1.000
_cell.length_b   1.000
_cell.length_c   1.000
_cell.angle_alpha   90.00
_cell.angle_beta   90.00
_cell.angle_gamma   90.00
#
_symmetry.space_group_name_H-M   'P 1'
#
loop_
_entity.id
_entity.type
_entity.pdbx_description
1 polymer ?
#
loop_
_entity_poly.entity_id
_entity_poly.type
_entity_poly.pdbx_seq_one_letter_code
_entity_poly.pdbx_strand_id
1 'polypeptide(L)'
;MICSDCDKEFSTKSNLTRHQKLNNCLSKCPHCDVMCRRAIHLLNCPTLLNHRIKELEQQNENLTIENTQLNAQMTPMRIRNTQLEMDNERYIGQITKLQDDLTKKLTELTKEMKKANKKKQPQYVITNNTTNNNNIRIENLTILNPSDFAKFSESLTMEHIKRGAIGYAEFATTFPLHNKIICTDLPRKKIKYKTSKNEVKSDVHMRSITKDLFQSINERNKNLILDYAKNTIDVIKNT
;
A
#
# COMPACT_ATOMS: atom_id res chain seq x y z
N MET A 1 -17.79 25.83 -67.54
CA MET A 1 -17.85 25.65 -66.06
C MET A 1 -17.56 24.19 -65.75
N ILE A 2 -16.68 23.90 -64.80
CA ILE A 2 -16.23 22.52 -64.49
C ILE A 2 -16.92 22.03 -63.22
N CYS A 3 -17.31 20.75 -63.18
CA CYS A 3 -17.79 20.11 -61.97
C CYS A 3 -16.63 19.76 -61.03
N SER A 4 -16.67 20.23 -59.79
CA SER A 4 -15.66 19.94 -58.74
C SER A 4 -15.54 18.47 -58.34
N ASP A 5 -16.49 17.63 -58.75
CA ASP A 5 -16.61 16.25 -58.29
C ASP A 5 -16.24 15.20 -59.34
N CYS A 6 -16.18 15.58 -60.63
CA CYS A 6 -15.84 14.66 -61.72
C CYS A 6 -15.17 15.31 -62.92
N ASP A 7 -14.72 16.56 -62.79
CA ASP A 7 -14.00 17.36 -63.79
C ASP A 7 -14.69 17.49 -65.16
N LYS A 8 -15.99 17.17 -65.26
CA LYS A 8 -16.78 17.36 -66.48
C LYS A 8 -17.05 18.84 -66.75
N GLU A 9 -16.84 19.25 -67.99
CA GLU A 9 -17.13 20.59 -68.48
C GLU A 9 -18.59 20.75 -68.95
N PHE A 10 -19.20 21.87 -68.57
CA PHE A 10 -20.55 22.25 -68.96
C PHE A 10 -20.56 23.64 -69.60
N SER A 11 -21.30 23.75 -70.70
CA SER A 11 -21.50 24.98 -71.46
C SER A 11 -22.38 26.02 -70.75
N THR A 12 -23.23 25.60 -69.80
CA THR A 12 -24.18 26.49 -69.10
C THR A 12 -24.30 26.20 -67.59
N LYS A 13 -24.63 27.23 -66.80
CA LYS A 13 -24.68 27.17 -65.33
C LYS A 13 -25.83 26.29 -64.85
N SER A 14 -26.95 26.33 -65.57
CA SER A 14 -28.12 25.50 -65.32
C SER A 14 -27.81 24.01 -65.50
N ASN A 15 -26.99 23.66 -66.50
CA ASN A 15 -26.57 22.28 -66.72
C ASN A 15 -25.63 21.77 -65.61
N LEU A 16 -24.66 22.58 -65.18
CA LEU A 16 -23.81 22.25 -64.03
C LEU A 16 -24.65 22.06 -62.75
N THR A 17 -25.56 22.99 -62.48
CA THR A 17 -26.43 22.93 -61.29
C THR A 17 -27.31 21.68 -61.29
N ARG A 18 -27.89 21.32 -62.44
CA ARG A 18 -28.69 20.10 -62.60
C ARG A 18 -27.84 18.84 -62.44
N HIS A 19 -26.62 18.83 -62.99
CA HIS A 19 -25.68 17.72 -62.87
C HIS A 19 -25.31 17.44 -61.41
N GLN A 20 -24.99 18.49 -60.64
CA GLN A 20 -24.70 18.39 -59.22
C GLN A 20 -25.93 17.99 -58.40
N LYS A 21 -27.11 18.56 -58.68
CA LYS A 21 -28.37 18.18 -58.01
C LYS A 21 -28.76 16.72 -58.19
N LEU A 22 -28.49 16.14 -59.36
CA LEU A 22 -28.81 14.74 -59.67
C LEU A 22 -27.74 13.75 -59.17
N ASN A 23 -26.65 14.20 -58.56
CA ASN A 23 -25.54 13.36 -58.09
C ASN A 23 -25.03 12.35 -59.14
N ASN A 24 -25.03 12.76 -60.42
CA ASN A 24 -24.64 11.93 -61.56
C ASN A 24 -23.14 12.00 -61.87
N CYS A 25 -22.34 12.46 -60.91
CA CYS A 25 -20.89 12.49 -60.97
C CYS A 25 -20.37 11.05 -60.94
N LEU A 26 -19.69 10.64 -62.01
CA LEU A 26 -18.92 9.41 -62.06
C LEU A 26 -17.47 9.76 -61.73
N SER A 27 -16.92 9.15 -60.70
CA SER A 27 -15.50 9.30 -60.32
C SER A 27 -14.76 7.99 -60.53
N LYS A 28 -13.47 8.06 -60.89
CA LYS A 28 -12.62 6.88 -61.01
C LYS A 28 -12.38 6.27 -59.63
N CYS A 29 -12.68 4.98 -59.47
CA CYS A 29 -12.38 4.25 -58.24
C CYS A 29 -10.86 4.06 -58.07
N PRO A 30 -10.26 4.39 -56.90
CA PRO A 30 -8.85 4.12 -56.62
C PRO A 30 -8.47 2.63 -56.60
N HIS A 31 -9.45 1.75 -56.41
CA HIS A 31 -9.25 0.30 -56.21
C HIS A 31 -9.70 -0.57 -57.38
N CYS A 32 -10.38 -0.04 -58.41
CA CYS A 32 -10.85 -0.87 -59.52
C CYS A 32 -10.85 -0.22 -60.91
N ASP A 33 -10.33 1.00 -61.08
CA ASP A 33 -10.25 1.70 -62.37
C ASP A 33 -11.60 1.91 -63.12
N VAL A 34 -12.72 1.49 -62.51
CA VAL A 34 -14.08 1.68 -63.01
C VAL A 34 -14.64 3.03 -62.57
N MET A 35 -15.39 3.67 -63.46
CA MET A 35 -16.14 4.90 -63.19
C MET A 35 -17.39 4.57 -62.34
N CYS A 36 -17.41 5.00 -61.08
CA CYS A 36 -18.51 4.73 -60.16
C CYS A 36 -19.30 6.00 -59.81
N ARG A 37 -20.61 5.88 -59.62
CA ARG A 37 -21.41 6.97 -59.03
C ARG A 37 -20.98 7.16 -57.58
N ARG A 38 -20.61 8.39 -57.22
CA ARG A 38 -20.06 8.72 -55.90
C ARG A 38 -20.92 8.24 -54.71
N ALA A 39 -22.25 8.31 -54.84
CA ALA A 39 -23.19 7.88 -53.80
C ALA A 39 -23.25 6.36 -53.58
N ILE A 40 -22.96 5.55 -54.61
CA ILE A 40 -23.02 4.08 -54.55
C ILE A 40 -21.62 3.49 -54.33
N HIS A 41 -20.58 4.31 -54.54
CA HIS A 41 -19.18 3.89 -54.51
C HIS A 41 -18.73 3.34 -53.15
N LEU A 42 -19.14 3.98 -52.05
CA LEU A 42 -18.74 3.60 -50.68
C LEU A 42 -19.51 2.39 -50.15
N LEU A 43 -20.68 2.07 -50.70
CA LEU A 43 -21.58 1.06 -50.13
C LEU A 43 -21.63 -0.23 -50.96
N ASN A 44 -21.49 -0.15 -52.30
CA ASN A 44 -21.75 -1.30 -53.19
C ASN A 44 -20.67 -1.53 -54.26
N CYS A 45 -19.45 -1.00 -54.09
CA CYS A 45 -18.34 -1.36 -55.00
C CYS A 45 -17.78 -2.73 -54.59
N PRO A 46 -17.95 -3.81 -55.39
CA PRO A 46 -17.51 -5.15 -54.99
C PRO A 46 -16.01 -5.23 -54.74
N THR A 47 -15.21 -4.48 -55.51
CA THR A 47 -13.75 -4.46 -55.37
C THR A 47 -13.30 -3.75 -54.09
N LEU A 48 -13.94 -2.62 -53.73
CA LEU A 48 -13.64 -1.92 -52.49
C LEU A 48 -14.06 -2.76 -51.27
N LEU A 49 -15.22 -3.41 -51.34
CA LEU A 49 -15.70 -4.29 -50.28
C LEU A 49 -14.76 -5.49 -50.10
N ASN A 50 -14.33 -6.13 -51.19
CA ASN A 50 -13.37 -7.24 -51.13
C ASN A 50 -12.00 -6.81 -50.61
N HIS A 51 -11.54 -5.60 -50.98
CA HIS A 51 -10.31 -5.04 -50.40
C HIS A 51 -10.45 -4.86 -48.89
N ARG A 52 -11.57 -4.27 -48.45
CA ARG A 52 -11.84 -4.07 -47.03
C ARG A 52 -11.97 -5.37 -46.24
N ILE A 53 -12.60 -6.39 -46.83
CA ILE A 53 -12.69 -7.74 -46.25
C ILE A 53 -11.27 -8.30 -46.04
N LYS A 54 -10.41 -8.25 -47.05
CA LYS A 54 -9.02 -8.74 -46.94
C LYS A 54 -8.21 -7.98 -45.88
N GLU A 55 -8.38 -6.65 -45.79
CA GLU A 55 -7.75 -5.86 -44.72
C GLU A 55 -8.19 -6.34 -43.33
N LEU A 56 -9.49 -6.58 -43.14
CA LEU A 56 -10.04 -7.04 -41.87
C LEU A 56 -9.61 -8.48 -41.54
N GLU A 57 -9.53 -9.36 -42.54
CA GLU A 57 -8.98 -10.72 -42.40
C GLU A 57 -7.53 -10.67 -41.92
N GLN A 58 -6.69 -9.84 -42.55
CA GLN A 58 -5.30 -9.67 -42.15
C GLN A 58 -5.18 -9.10 -40.73
N GLN A 59 -6.01 -8.13 -40.36
CA GLN A 59 -6.04 -7.58 -39.01
C GLN A 59 -6.43 -8.64 -37.97
N ASN A 60 -7.44 -9.48 -38.27
CA ASN A 60 -7.87 -10.55 -37.38
C ASN A 60 -6.79 -11.63 -37.23
N GLU A 61 -6.06 -11.96 -38.30
CA GLU A 61 -4.94 -12.90 -38.23
C GLU A 61 -3.83 -12.34 -37.33
N ASN A 62 -3.46 -11.07 -37.50
CA ASN A 62 -2.46 -10.42 -36.66
C ASN A 62 -2.87 -10.42 -35.17
N LEU A 63 -4.12 -10.08 -34.88
CA LEU A 63 -4.67 -10.13 -33.51
C LEU A 63 -4.66 -11.55 -32.94
N THR A 64 -4.89 -12.58 -33.76
CA THR A 64 -4.85 -13.97 -33.33
C THR A 64 -3.43 -14.39 -32.95
N ILE A 65 -2.43 -13.97 -33.73
CA ILE A 65 -1.01 -14.21 -33.45
C ILE A 65 -0.60 -13.51 -32.14
N GLU A 66 -0.95 -12.24 -31.99
CA GLU A 66 -0.64 -11.45 -30.77
C GLU A 66 -1.27 -12.08 -29.52
N ASN A 67 -2.54 -12.47 -29.58
CA ASN A 67 -3.20 -13.16 -28.47
C ASN A 67 -2.55 -14.50 -28.12
N THR A 68 -2.11 -15.25 -29.13
CA THR A 68 -1.40 -16.52 -28.93
C THR A 68 -0.05 -16.28 -28.24
N GLN A 69 0.69 -15.27 -28.67
CA GLN A 69 1.97 -14.88 -28.08
C GLN A 69 1.80 -14.42 -26.63
N LEU A 70 0.82 -13.57 -26.35
CA LEU A 70 0.51 -13.12 -24.98
C LEU A 70 0.13 -14.30 -24.08
N ASN A 71 -0.71 -15.23 -24.56
CA ASN A 71 -1.05 -16.43 -23.79
C ASN A 71 0.16 -17.33 -23.53
N ALA A 72 1.05 -17.47 -24.51
CA ALA A 72 2.30 -18.21 -24.33
C ALA A 72 3.22 -17.57 -23.27
N GLN A 73 3.27 -16.23 -23.21
CA GLN A 73 4.01 -15.50 -22.17
C GLN A 73 3.36 -15.60 -20.78
N MET A 74 2.03 -15.61 -20.71
CA MET A 74 1.30 -15.72 -19.44
C MET A 74 1.37 -17.11 -18.80
N THR A 75 1.46 -18.16 -19.61
CA THR A 75 1.51 -19.55 -19.15
C THR A 75 2.64 -19.84 -18.14
N PRO A 76 3.92 -19.49 -18.39
CA PRO A 76 4.99 -19.71 -17.42
C PRO A 76 4.80 -18.88 -16.15
N MET A 77 4.23 -17.67 -16.23
CA MET A 77 3.93 -16.86 -15.05
C MET A 77 2.88 -17.54 -14.15
N ARG A 78 1.83 -18.12 -14.75
CA ARG A 78 0.81 -18.90 -14.02
C ARG A 78 1.44 -20.10 -13.31
N ILE A 79 2.26 -20.87 -14.03
CA ILE A 79 2.97 -22.03 -13.47
C ILE A 79 3.87 -21.60 -12.29
N ARG A 80 4.62 -20.51 -12.46
CA ARG A 80 5.47 -19.97 -11.40
C ARG A 80 4.67 -19.53 -10.17
N ASN A 81 3.52 -18.89 -10.36
CA ASN A 81 2.65 -18.50 -9.24
C ASN A 81 2.13 -19.72 -8.48
N THR A 82 1.64 -20.74 -9.18
CA THR A 82 1.21 -21.99 -8.53
C THR A 82 2.35 -22.65 -7.75
N GLN A 83 3.56 -22.66 -8.31
CA GLN A 83 4.73 -23.19 -7.59
C GLN A 83 5.04 -22.40 -6.31
N LEU A 84 4.95 -21.06 -6.37
CA LEU A 84 5.15 -20.20 -5.21
C LEU A 84 4.08 -20.41 -4.13
N GLU A 85 2.83 -20.63 -4.53
CA GLU A 85 1.74 -20.98 -3.60
C GLU A 85 2.02 -22.30 -2.86
N MET A 86 2.45 -23.34 -3.58
CA MET A 86 2.83 -24.62 -2.99
C MET A 86 4.03 -24.50 -2.03
N ASP A 87 5.05 -23.71 -2.41
CA ASP A 87 6.20 -23.48 -1.54
C ASP A 87 5.81 -22.69 -0.28
N ASN A 88 4.92 -21.70 -0.40
CA ASN A 88 4.40 -20.95 0.74
C ASN A 88 3.64 -21.85 1.71
N GLU A 89 2.76 -22.73 1.21
CA GLU A 89 2.07 -23.71 2.05
C GLU A 89 3.06 -24.64 2.78
N ARG A 90 4.11 -25.09 2.09
CA ARG A 90 5.17 -25.90 2.70
C ARG A 90 5.88 -25.14 3.82
N TYR A 91 6.27 -23.88 3.60
CA TYR A 91 6.95 -23.07 4.61
C TYR A 91 6.06 -22.79 5.81
N ILE A 92 4.78 -22.49 5.58
CA ILE A 92 3.80 -22.35 6.67
C ILE A 92 3.74 -23.62 7.51
N GLY A 93 3.68 -24.80 6.88
CA GLY A 93 3.71 -26.09 7.58
C GLY A 93 4.99 -26.37 8.36
N GLN A 94 6.15 -25.84 7.92
CA GLN A 94 7.39 -25.94 8.69
C GLN A 94 7.40 -25.00 9.90
N ILE A 95 6.92 -23.76 9.72
CA ILE A 95 6.83 -22.76 10.78
C ILE A 95 5.91 -23.23 11.90
N THR A 96 4.75 -23.79 11.58
CA THR A 96 3.80 -24.29 12.59
C THR A 96 4.40 -25.42 13.42
N LYS A 97 5.06 -26.39 12.78
CA LYS A 97 5.77 -27.47 13.50
C LYS A 97 6.85 -26.93 14.44
N LEU A 98 7.66 -25.97 13.97
CA LEU A 98 8.68 -25.33 14.80
C LEU A 98 8.08 -24.55 15.97
N GLN A 99 6.97 -23.85 15.75
CA GLN A 99 6.24 -23.14 16.81
C GLN A 99 5.68 -24.10 17.85
N ASP A 100 5.13 -25.23 17.44
CA ASP A 100 4.62 -26.27 18.35
C ASP A 100 5.75 -26.86 19.19
N ASP A 101 6.89 -27.18 18.58
CA ASP A 101 8.05 -27.74 19.27
C ASP A 101 8.66 -26.72 20.26
N LEU A 102 8.75 -25.45 19.86
CA LEU A 102 9.22 -24.38 20.73
C LEU A 102 8.27 -24.17 21.92
N THR A 103 6.96 -24.23 21.66
CA THR A 103 5.92 -24.13 22.69
C THR A 103 6.03 -25.28 23.68
N LYS A 104 6.19 -26.53 23.21
CA LYS A 104 6.43 -27.69 24.08
C LYS A 104 7.65 -27.48 24.96
N LYS A 105 8.79 -27.10 24.39
CA LYS A 105 10.03 -26.81 25.15
C LYS A 105 9.83 -25.72 26.21
N LEU A 106 9.12 -24.63 25.88
CA LEU A 106 8.79 -23.58 26.85
C LEU A 106 7.91 -24.12 27.99
N THR A 107 6.93 -24.97 27.69
CA THR A 107 6.09 -25.58 28.73
C THR A 107 6.87 -26.55 29.62
N GLU A 108 7.85 -27.26 29.09
CA GLU A 108 8.73 -28.15 29.86
C GLU A 108 9.68 -27.35 30.75
N LEU A 109 10.39 -26.36 30.20
CA LEU A 109 11.26 -25.45 30.96
C LEU A 109 10.50 -24.73 32.08
N THR A 110 9.27 -24.27 31.83
CA THR A 110 8.44 -23.64 32.87
C THR A 110 8.00 -24.62 33.95
N LYS A 111 7.72 -25.88 33.60
CA LYS A 111 7.44 -26.94 34.59
C LYS A 111 8.69 -27.24 35.42
N GLU A 112 9.87 -27.32 34.82
CA GLU A 112 11.14 -27.54 35.52
C GLU A 112 11.50 -26.38 36.45
N MET A 113 11.35 -25.13 36.00
CA MET A 113 11.49 -23.93 36.81
C MET A 113 10.56 -23.96 38.04
N LYS A 114 9.29 -24.34 37.86
CA LYS A 114 8.32 -24.49 38.97
C LYS A 114 8.73 -25.60 39.97
N LYS A 115 9.30 -26.71 39.49
CA LYS A 115 9.81 -27.81 40.32
C LYS A 115 11.07 -27.38 41.10
N ALA A 116 11.99 -26.67 40.46
CA ALA A 116 13.21 -26.13 41.10
C ALA A 116 12.87 -25.11 42.20
N ASN A 117 11.83 -24.29 42.00
CA ASN A 117 11.36 -23.33 43.00
C ASN A 117 10.67 -23.96 44.22
N LYS A 118 10.18 -25.21 44.11
CA LYS A 118 9.60 -25.97 45.25
C LYS A 118 10.65 -26.61 46.17
N LYS A 119 11.91 -26.80 45.73
CA LYS A 119 12.98 -27.40 46.54
C LYS A 119 13.84 -26.38 47.31
N LYS A 120 13.54 -25.08 47.24
CA LYS A 120 14.23 -24.00 47.95
C LYS A 120 13.27 -23.05 48.68
N GLN A 121 12.38 -23.59 49.51
CA GLN A 121 11.72 -22.77 50.53
C GLN A 121 12.25 -23.16 51.91
N PRO A 122 13.18 -22.40 52.52
CA PRO A 122 13.13 -22.24 53.96
C PRO A 122 11.78 -21.64 54.32
N GLN A 123 11.20 -22.12 55.42
CA GLN A 123 9.92 -21.69 55.97
C GLN A 123 10.04 -20.22 56.42
N TYR A 124 9.95 -19.29 55.48
CA TYR A 124 9.97 -17.86 55.75
C TYR A 124 8.56 -17.38 56.02
N VAL A 125 8.39 -16.79 57.21
CA VAL A 125 7.26 -15.96 57.57
C VAL A 125 7.04 -14.94 56.46
N ILE A 126 5.86 -14.96 55.84
CA ILE A 126 5.49 -13.99 54.81
C ILE A 126 5.34 -12.63 55.49
N THR A 127 6.35 -11.77 55.32
CA THR A 127 6.21 -10.32 55.44
C THR A 127 6.13 -9.75 54.02
N ASN A 128 5.06 -9.01 53.73
CA ASN A 128 4.76 -8.47 52.42
C ASN A 128 5.77 -7.37 52.02
N ASN A 129 6.84 -7.75 51.29
CA ASN A 129 7.87 -6.80 50.81
C ASN A 129 7.65 -6.29 49.37
N THR A 130 6.46 -6.48 48.77
CA THR A 130 6.15 -5.93 47.43
C THR A 130 6.17 -4.40 47.42
N THR A 131 5.89 -3.77 48.56
CA THR A 131 5.95 -2.31 48.74
C THR A 131 7.40 -1.81 48.70
N ASN A 132 8.37 -2.62 49.13
CA ASN A 132 9.76 -2.19 49.28
C ASN A 132 10.50 -2.14 47.92
N ASN A 133 10.29 -3.14 47.06
CA ASN A 133 10.91 -3.17 45.72
C ASN A 133 10.42 -2.06 44.78
N ASN A 134 9.13 -1.71 44.84
CA ASN A 134 8.61 -0.61 44.04
C ASN A 134 9.14 0.75 44.53
N ASN A 135 9.29 0.94 45.84
CA ASN A 135 9.85 2.17 46.39
C ASN A 135 11.32 2.37 45.98
N ILE A 136 12.15 1.32 46.03
CA ILE A 136 13.55 1.37 45.57
C ILE A 136 13.66 1.73 44.08
N ARG A 137 12.76 1.21 43.23
CA ARG A 137 12.76 1.51 41.78
C ARG A 137 12.23 2.91 41.47
N ILE A 138 11.30 3.45 42.26
CA ILE A 138 10.82 4.82 42.12
C ILE A 138 11.92 5.82 42.48
N GLU A 139 12.75 5.52 43.48
CA GLU A 139 13.88 6.37 43.89
C GLU A 139 14.94 6.50 42.79
N ASN A 140 15.12 5.47 41.96
CA ASN A 140 16.08 5.49 40.84
C ASN A 140 15.54 6.13 39.55
N LEU A 141 14.28 6.62 39.54
CA LEU A 141 13.75 7.32 38.36
C LEU A 141 14.46 8.66 38.16
N THR A 142 14.72 8.96 36.90
CA THR A 142 15.14 10.30 36.48
C THR A 142 13.95 11.24 36.39
N ILE A 143 14.21 12.55 36.50
CA ILE A 143 13.16 13.57 36.44
C ILE A 143 12.52 13.58 35.05
N LEU A 144 11.19 13.56 35.03
CA LEU A 144 10.39 13.74 33.84
C LEU A 144 9.91 15.20 33.76
N ASN A 145 10.43 15.94 32.79
CA ASN A 145 9.94 17.27 32.45
C ASN A 145 9.20 17.21 31.11
N PRO A 146 7.87 17.41 31.07
CA PRO A 146 7.10 17.37 29.82
C PRO A 146 7.60 18.35 28.75
N SER A 147 8.22 19.46 29.17
CA SER A 147 8.82 20.45 28.26
C SER A 147 9.97 19.87 27.42
N ASP A 148 10.62 18.81 27.89
CA ASP A 148 11.72 18.16 27.17
C ASP A 148 11.23 17.27 26.02
N PHE A 149 9.93 16.95 25.95
CA PHE A 149 9.42 16.04 24.91
C PHE A 149 9.65 16.58 23.50
N ALA A 150 9.58 17.90 23.31
CA ALA A 150 9.86 18.55 22.03
C ALA A 150 11.28 18.29 21.52
N LYS A 151 12.26 18.11 22.43
CA LYS A 151 13.66 17.83 22.07
C LYS A 151 13.83 16.47 21.41
N PHE A 152 12.93 15.53 21.69
CA PHE A 152 12.95 14.19 21.12
C PHE A 152 12.07 14.06 19.86
N SER A 153 11.43 15.14 19.41
CA SER A 153 10.55 15.11 18.24
C SER A 153 11.28 14.61 16.99
N GLU A 154 12.54 14.99 16.78
CA GLU A 154 13.36 14.56 15.64
C GLU A 154 13.63 13.05 15.61
N SER A 155 13.65 12.40 16.77
CA SER A 155 13.83 10.94 16.89
C SER A 155 12.58 10.14 16.50
N LEU A 156 11.44 10.80 16.26
CA LEU A 156 10.28 10.19 15.64
C LEU A 156 10.54 10.01 14.13
N THR A 157 10.38 8.78 13.64
CA THR A 157 10.66 8.39 12.26
C THR A 157 9.40 7.83 11.61
N MET A 158 9.39 7.74 10.27
CA MET A 158 8.30 7.11 9.53
C MET A 158 8.08 5.64 9.90
N GLU A 159 9.12 4.91 10.28
CA GLU A 159 9.00 3.51 10.69
C GLU A 159 8.22 3.36 12.01
N HIS A 160 8.39 4.29 12.96
CA HIS A 160 7.56 4.34 14.16
C HIS A 160 6.08 4.57 13.79
N ILE A 161 5.80 5.45 12.83
CA ILE A 161 4.44 5.78 12.40
C ILE A 161 3.77 4.60 11.69
N LYS A 162 4.47 3.94 10.74
CA LYS A 162 3.96 2.77 9.99
C LYS A 162 3.55 1.62 10.92
N ARG A 163 4.25 1.46 12.04
CA ARG A 163 3.98 0.44 13.05
C ARG A 163 2.87 0.81 14.04
N GLY A 164 2.27 1.98 13.89
CA GLY A 164 1.14 2.44 14.68
C GLY A 164 1.44 2.49 16.18
N ALA A 165 0.50 2.01 17.00
CA ALA A 165 0.59 2.10 18.46
C ALA A 165 1.88 1.48 19.04
N ILE A 166 2.38 0.39 18.45
CA ILE A 166 3.61 -0.27 18.91
C ILE A 166 4.82 0.62 18.62
N GLY A 167 4.90 1.23 17.44
CA GLY A 167 6.01 2.12 17.08
C GLY A 167 6.04 3.39 17.92
N TYR A 168 4.87 3.98 18.23
CA TYR A 168 4.80 5.10 19.18
C TYR A 168 5.22 4.70 20.60
N ALA A 169 4.84 3.50 21.05
CA ALA A 169 5.25 3.00 22.36
C ALA A 169 6.78 2.83 22.43
N GLU A 170 7.39 2.23 21.40
CA GLU A 170 8.85 2.09 21.32
C GLU A 170 9.58 3.42 21.31
N PHE A 171 9.12 4.38 20.49
CA PHE A 171 9.65 5.74 20.51
C PHE A 171 9.57 6.33 21.92
N ALA A 172 8.40 6.28 22.56
CA ALA A 172 8.20 6.86 23.88
C ALA A 172 9.09 6.21 24.94
N THR A 173 9.20 4.88 24.97
CA THR A 173 10.00 4.14 25.95
C THR A 173 11.51 4.26 25.73
N THR A 174 11.94 4.47 24.48
CA THR A 174 13.36 4.58 24.11
C THR A 174 13.88 6.01 24.30
N PHE A 175 13.06 7.02 24.05
CA PHE A 175 13.46 8.42 24.10
C PHE A 175 12.83 9.16 25.31
N PRO A 176 11.66 9.83 25.21
CA PRO A 176 11.21 10.78 26.22
C PRO A 176 10.91 10.16 27.59
N LEU A 177 10.60 8.86 27.67
CA LEU A 177 10.18 8.18 28.91
C LEU A 177 11.20 7.16 29.43
N HIS A 178 12.33 6.99 28.75
CA HIS A 178 13.36 6.01 29.12
C HIS A 178 13.87 6.26 30.55
N ASN A 179 13.71 5.28 31.43
CA ASN A 179 14.05 5.36 32.87
C ASN A 179 13.43 6.55 33.63
N LYS A 180 12.30 7.09 33.16
CA LYS A 180 11.60 8.23 33.78
C LYS A 180 10.24 7.87 34.38
N ILE A 181 9.69 6.73 34.00
CA ILE A 181 8.37 6.27 34.44
C ILE A 181 8.42 4.83 34.94
N ILE A 182 7.46 4.45 35.80
CA ILE A 182 7.25 3.07 36.22
C ILE A 182 5.77 2.77 36.36
N CYS A 183 5.34 1.59 35.91
CA CYS A 183 4.00 1.08 36.17
C CYS A 183 3.97 0.40 37.55
N THR A 184 3.14 0.91 38.45
CA THR A 184 3.03 0.36 39.82
C THR A 184 1.78 -0.51 40.03
N ASP A 185 0.77 -0.35 39.19
CA ASP A 185 -0.49 -1.10 39.22
C ASP A 185 -0.95 -1.27 37.78
N LEU A 186 -0.70 -2.45 37.20
CA LEU A 186 -1.01 -2.75 35.81
C LEU A 186 -2.52 -2.79 35.53
N PRO A 187 -3.36 -3.47 36.34
CA PRO A 187 -4.81 -3.45 36.16
C PRO A 187 -5.41 -2.03 36.13
N ARG A 188 -4.91 -1.13 36.99
CA ARG A 188 -5.38 0.27 37.04
C ARG A 188 -4.56 1.22 36.16
N LYS A 189 -3.60 0.68 35.39
CA LYS A 189 -2.66 1.44 34.54
C LYS A 189 -2.07 2.66 35.28
N LYS A 190 -1.64 2.46 36.53
CA LYS A 190 -1.13 3.52 37.40
C LYS A 190 0.37 3.70 37.18
N ILE A 191 0.72 4.76 36.47
CA ILE A 191 2.11 5.14 36.19
C ILE A 191 2.58 6.13 37.25
N LYS A 192 3.80 5.96 37.76
CA LYS A 192 4.47 6.92 38.62
C LYS A 192 5.71 7.50 37.94
N TYR A 193 5.98 8.78 38.22
CA TYR A 193 7.14 9.49 37.69
C TYR A 193 7.55 10.62 38.65
N LYS A 194 8.79 11.08 38.53
CA LYS A 194 9.30 12.23 39.28
C LYS A 194 9.15 13.52 38.49
N THR A 195 8.65 14.56 39.15
CA THR A 195 8.54 15.90 38.58
C THR A 195 9.82 16.70 38.74
N SER A 196 9.89 17.90 38.15
CA SER A 196 11.00 18.84 38.32
C SER A 196 11.27 19.25 39.77
N LYS A 197 10.28 19.16 40.65
CA LYS A 197 10.41 19.40 42.10
C LYS A 197 10.85 18.15 42.88
N ASN A 198 11.25 17.07 42.19
CA ASN A 198 11.56 15.76 42.75
C ASN A 198 10.39 15.09 43.50
N GLU A 199 9.16 15.56 43.29
CA GLU A 199 7.95 14.95 43.84
C GLU A 199 7.48 13.79 42.96
N VAL A 200 7.06 12.67 43.57
CA VAL A 200 6.51 11.52 42.85
C VAL A 200 5.03 11.75 42.57
N LYS A 201 4.67 11.92 41.30
CA LYS A 201 3.27 11.98 40.84
C LYS A 201 2.79 10.64 40.32
N SER A 202 1.47 10.43 40.40
CA SER A 202 0.78 9.28 39.80
C SER A 202 -0.12 9.74 38.67
N ASP A 203 -0.01 9.11 37.50
CA ASP A 203 -0.88 9.30 36.33
C ASP A 203 -1.62 8.00 36.04
N VAL A 204 -2.94 8.02 36.21
CA VAL A 204 -3.80 6.85 36.02
C VAL A 204 -4.27 6.81 34.57
N HIS A 205 -4.07 5.67 33.90
CA HIS A 205 -4.26 5.53 32.45
C HIS A 205 -3.33 6.41 31.61
N MET A 206 -2.27 6.97 32.20
CA MET A 206 -1.24 7.75 31.50
C MET A 206 -1.79 8.97 30.74
N ARG A 207 -2.88 9.58 31.23
CA ARG A 207 -3.64 10.62 30.51
C ARG A 207 -2.82 11.90 30.33
N SER A 208 -2.10 12.31 31.37
CA SER A 208 -1.33 13.56 31.34
C SER A 208 -0.10 13.39 30.47
N ILE A 209 0.70 12.36 30.73
CA ILE A 209 1.97 12.11 30.03
C ILE A 209 1.71 11.91 28.54
N THR A 210 0.69 11.11 28.20
CA THR A 210 0.35 10.82 26.80
C THR A 210 -0.09 12.09 26.08
N LYS A 211 -0.93 12.92 26.71
CA LYS A 211 -1.39 14.19 26.14
C LYS A 211 -0.21 15.11 25.83
N ASP A 212 0.67 15.33 26.80
CA ASP A 212 1.81 16.24 26.65
C ASP A 212 2.79 15.73 25.59
N LEU A 213 3.06 14.42 25.56
CA LEU A 213 3.90 13.78 24.57
C LEU A 213 3.36 13.96 23.16
N PHE A 214 2.11 13.58 22.91
CA PHE A 214 1.52 13.68 21.57
C PHE A 214 1.37 15.12 21.11
N GLN A 215 1.11 16.05 22.03
CA GLN A 215 1.10 17.48 21.70
C GLN A 215 2.48 17.96 21.23
N SER A 216 3.56 17.52 21.88
CA SER A 216 4.93 17.93 21.50
C SER A 216 5.44 17.36 20.17
N ILE A 217 4.93 16.19 19.74
CA ILE A 217 5.37 15.53 18.49
C ILE A 217 4.39 15.74 17.34
N ASN A 218 3.27 16.44 17.57
CA ASN A 218 2.17 16.58 16.62
C ASN A 218 2.62 17.12 15.26
N GLU A 219 3.39 18.21 15.25
CA GLU A 219 3.85 18.84 14.01
C GLU A 219 4.81 17.94 13.23
N ARG A 220 5.78 17.32 13.91
CA ARG A 220 6.68 16.36 13.27
C ARG A 220 5.90 15.17 12.69
N ASN A 221 4.92 14.66 13.42
CA ASN A 221 4.10 13.54 13.00
C ASN A 221 3.32 13.86 11.72
N LYS A 222 2.67 15.04 11.68
CA LYS A 222 1.99 15.53 10.46
C LYS A 222 2.95 15.64 9.28
N ASN A 223 4.10 16.27 9.47
CA ASN A 223 5.08 16.47 8.40
C ASN A 223 5.55 15.14 7.81
N LEU A 224 5.89 14.17 8.67
CA LEU A 224 6.30 12.84 8.24
C LEU A 224 5.21 12.14 7.42
N ILE A 225 3.95 12.20 7.86
CA ILE A 225 2.81 11.61 7.13
C ILE A 225 2.61 12.30 5.77
N LEU A 226 2.68 13.63 5.73
CA LEU A 226 2.53 14.40 4.50
C LEU A 226 3.65 14.12 3.50
N ASP A 227 4.89 14.06 3.97
CA ASP A 227 6.06 13.75 3.13
C ASP A 227 5.96 12.33 2.56
N TYR A 228 5.53 11.37 3.38
CA TYR A 228 5.27 10.00 2.93
C TYR A 228 4.17 9.93 1.87
N ALA A 229 3.06 10.64 2.08
CA ALA A 229 1.95 10.68 1.14
C ALA A 229 2.37 11.30 -0.20
N LYS A 230 3.10 12.42 -0.19
CA LYS A 230 3.65 13.05 -1.41
C LYS A 230 4.55 12.10 -2.18
N ASN A 231 5.54 11.50 -1.51
CA ASN A 231 6.46 10.56 -2.14
C ASN A 231 5.73 9.36 -2.75
N THR A 232 4.69 8.85 -2.08
CA THR A 232 3.90 7.73 -2.59
C THR A 232 3.11 8.13 -3.85
N ILE A 233 2.51 9.32 -3.86
CA ILE A 233 1.79 9.87 -5.03
C ILE A 233 2.76 10.08 -6.20
N ASP A 234 3.95 10.60 -5.95
CA ASP A 234 4.94 10.86 -6.98
C ASP A 234 5.47 9.56 -7.60
N VAL A 235 5.63 8.50 -6.80
CA VAL A 235 5.95 7.16 -7.34
C VAL A 235 4.83 6.67 -8.25
N ILE A 236 3.57 6.75 -7.82
CA ILE A 236 2.42 6.30 -8.61
C ILE A 236 2.28 7.07 -9.92
N LYS A 237 2.55 8.38 -9.93
CA LYS A 237 2.48 9.21 -11.15
C LYS A 237 3.60 8.92 -12.16
N ASN A 238 4.72 8.37 -11.69
CA ASN A 238 5.89 8.06 -12.51
C ASN A 238 5.98 6.57 -12.88
N THR A 239 4.95 5.77 -12.56
CA THR A 239 4.82 4.35 -12.93
C THR A 239 3.69 4.18 -13.93
#